data_AF-A0A1A0P2F5-F1
#
_entry.id   AF-A0A1A0P2F5-F1
#
_cell.length_a   1.000
_cell.length_b   1.000
_cell.length_c   1.000
_cell.angle_alpha   90.00
_cell.angle_beta   90.00
_cell.angle_gamma   90.00
#
_symmetry.space_group_name_H-M   'P 1'
#
loop_
_entity.id
_entity.type
_entity.pdbx_description
1 polymer ?
#
loop_
_entity_poly.entity_id
_entity_poly.type
_entity_poly.pdbx_seq_one_letter_code
_entity_poly.pdbx_strand_id
1 'polypeptide(L)'
;MSLTERGWITCAALATLIVGSQLIPAAAAADPEGPPLPDPAAAQVEPGDLHNIVYRARVDGVARGATITYAAEGDKTQIANPTMIPGRIFEANTVLPASGTANMRISIEWPYSANLTCEILVDDALVSKAENFIAPRVLPVKDDPDYGALTCEAPVSGVPNPAPPEGGDAPGNPAAPVAGPAPTTL
;
A
#
# COMPACT_ATOMS: atom_id res chain seq x y z
N MET A 1 48.29 -14.37 -0.43
CA MET A 1 49.17 -15.06 0.54
C MET A 1 48.71 -14.73 1.95
N SER A 2 48.67 -15.73 2.85
CA SER A 2 48.24 -15.75 4.28
C SER A 2 46.73 -15.53 4.54
N LEU A 3 45.91 -16.47 5.02
CA LEU A 3 46.03 -17.69 5.87
C LEU A 3 46.18 -17.40 7.38
N THR A 4 45.05 -17.39 8.11
CA THR A 4 44.91 -17.81 9.52
C THR A 4 43.40 -17.90 9.83
N GLU A 5 42.72 -19.04 9.79
CA GLU A 5 42.72 -20.22 10.70
C GLU A 5 42.41 -19.94 12.19
N ARG A 6 41.36 -20.64 12.64
CA ARG A 6 41.19 -21.39 13.90
C ARG A 6 40.74 -20.71 15.20
N GLY A 7 39.65 -21.28 15.73
CA GLY A 7 39.30 -21.28 17.15
C GLY A 7 38.07 -22.14 17.44
N TRP A 8 38.24 -23.47 17.45
CA TRP A 8 37.25 -24.45 17.91
C TRP A 8 37.50 -24.81 19.41
N ILE A 9 36.51 -25.51 20.00
CA ILE A 9 36.53 -26.36 21.22
C ILE A 9 36.43 -25.56 22.56
N THR A 10 35.54 -25.81 23.55
CA THR A 10 35.04 -27.02 24.28
C THR A 10 33.70 -26.69 25.01
N CYS A 11 32.63 -27.51 25.03
CA CYS A 11 32.34 -28.71 25.89
C CYS A 11 32.59 -28.50 27.40
N ALA A 12 31.78 -28.90 28.41
CA ALA A 12 30.55 -29.70 28.50
C ALA A 12 29.97 -29.66 29.95
N ALA A 13 28.68 -30.00 30.04
CA ALA A 13 27.98 -30.78 31.09
C ALA A 13 27.98 -30.38 32.57
N LEU A 14 26.76 -30.28 33.12
CA LEU A 14 26.39 -30.97 34.37
C LEU A 14 24.88 -31.21 34.39
N ALA A 15 24.50 -32.45 34.14
CA ALA A 15 23.19 -33.00 34.47
C ALA A 15 23.36 -33.84 35.75
N THR A 16 22.46 -33.70 36.73
CA THR A 16 21.56 -34.79 37.17
C THR A 16 20.79 -34.46 38.47
N LEU A 17 19.49 -34.79 38.41
CA LEU A 17 18.63 -35.41 39.43
C LEU A 17 18.25 -34.65 40.70
N ILE A 18 16.97 -34.23 40.76
CA ILE A 18 16.12 -34.42 41.95
C ILE A 18 14.76 -34.95 41.47
N VAL A 19 14.50 -36.23 41.71
CA VAL A 19 13.20 -36.88 41.56
C VAL A 19 12.49 -36.86 42.90
N GLY A 20 11.27 -36.31 42.89
CA GLY A 20 10.13 -36.78 43.68
C GLY A 20 10.10 -36.38 45.16
N SER A 21 9.17 -35.50 45.52
CA SER A 21 8.39 -35.55 46.77
C SER A 21 7.38 -34.40 46.85
N GLN A 22 6.17 -34.75 47.28
CA GLN A 22 5.11 -33.89 47.83
C GLN A 22 4.10 -33.28 46.84
N LEU A 23 3.11 -34.13 46.55
CA LEU A 23 1.70 -33.76 46.43
C LEU A 23 1.32 -32.77 47.54
N ILE A 24 1.13 -31.51 47.20
CA ILE A 24 0.43 -30.53 48.05
C ILE A 24 -0.67 -29.93 47.18
N PRO A 25 -1.96 -30.10 47.52
CA PRO A 25 -3.02 -29.35 46.86
C PRO A 25 -2.80 -27.88 47.22
N ALA A 26 -2.45 -27.06 46.23
CA ALA A 26 -2.46 -25.61 46.40
C ALA A 26 -3.90 -25.20 46.70
N ALA A 27 -4.12 -24.64 47.89
CA ALA A 27 -5.36 -23.95 48.21
C ALA A 27 -5.51 -22.80 47.20
N ALA A 28 -6.59 -22.82 46.44
CA ALA A 28 -7.01 -21.69 45.62
C ALA A 28 -7.36 -20.52 46.57
N ALA A 29 -6.39 -19.65 46.82
CA ALA A 29 -6.67 -18.31 47.31
C ALA A 29 -7.29 -17.53 46.14
N ALA A 30 -8.50 -17.03 46.33
CA ALA A 30 -9.14 -16.10 45.40
C ALA A 30 -8.26 -14.85 45.28
N ASP A 31 -7.69 -14.64 44.09
CA ASP A 31 -6.95 -13.42 43.75
C ASP A 31 -7.96 -12.29 43.51
N PRO A 32 -7.86 -11.13 44.18
CA PRO A 32 -8.71 -9.99 43.87
C PRO A 32 -8.36 -9.47 42.49
N GLU A 33 -9.35 -9.48 41.60
CA GLU A 33 -9.36 -8.95 40.23
C GLU A 33 -8.46 -7.71 40.08
N GLY A 34 -7.23 -7.91 39.57
CA GLY A 34 -6.41 -6.82 39.07
C GLY A 34 -7.06 -6.22 37.82
N PRO A 35 -6.81 -4.93 37.51
CA PRO A 35 -7.36 -4.33 36.29
C PRO A 35 -6.98 -5.17 35.07
N PRO A 36 -7.90 -5.36 34.11
CA PRO A 36 -7.69 -6.28 33.00
C PRO A 36 -6.41 -5.90 32.27
N LEU A 37 -5.50 -6.87 32.15
CA LEU A 37 -4.36 -6.75 31.24
C LEU A 37 -4.92 -6.54 29.82
N PRO A 38 -4.44 -5.53 29.08
CA PRO A 38 -4.86 -5.36 27.69
C PRO A 38 -4.49 -6.62 26.92
N ASP A 39 -5.50 -7.20 26.28
CA ASP A 39 -5.38 -8.38 25.45
C ASP A 39 -4.28 -8.14 24.38
N PRO A 40 -3.26 -9.01 24.26
CA PRO A 40 -2.32 -8.97 23.13
C PRO A 40 -2.95 -9.60 21.88
N ALA A 41 -4.29 -9.63 21.80
CA ALA A 41 -5.05 -10.10 20.67
C ALA A 41 -4.92 -9.10 19.53
N ALA A 42 -3.77 -9.20 18.85
CA ALA A 42 -3.50 -8.71 17.51
C ALA A 42 -3.82 -7.22 17.25
N ALA A 43 -2.85 -6.53 16.68
CA ALA A 43 -3.18 -5.49 15.71
C ALA A 43 -3.88 -6.19 14.52
N GLN A 44 -5.14 -6.58 14.72
CA GLN A 44 -6.05 -6.96 13.68
C GLN A 44 -6.30 -5.64 12.97
N VAL A 45 -5.69 -5.46 11.80
CA VAL A 45 -6.18 -4.47 10.85
C VAL A 45 -7.64 -4.86 10.66
N GLU A 46 -8.57 -4.09 11.26
CA GLU A 46 -9.99 -4.33 11.06
C GLU A 46 -10.20 -4.34 9.53
N PRO A 47 -10.83 -5.37 8.95
CA PRO A 47 -11.05 -5.45 7.51
C PRO A 47 -12.01 -4.37 6.96
N GLY A 48 -12.24 -3.29 7.70
CA GLY A 48 -13.25 -2.27 7.41
C GLY A 48 -12.76 -1.09 6.58
N ASP A 49 -11.51 -0.66 6.72
CA ASP A 49 -11.06 0.63 6.17
C ASP A 49 -9.91 0.45 5.17
N LEU A 50 -10.18 -0.30 4.10
CA LEU A 50 -9.31 -0.40 2.93
C LEU A 50 -9.78 0.59 1.86
N HIS A 51 -8.84 1.33 1.28
CA HIS A 51 -9.12 2.29 0.23
C HIS A 51 -8.43 1.90 -1.07
N ASN A 52 -9.11 2.15 -2.20
CA ASN A 52 -8.52 1.97 -3.51
C ASN A 52 -7.58 3.13 -3.82
N ILE A 53 -6.33 2.82 -4.13
CA ILE A 53 -5.30 3.81 -4.41
C ILE A 53 -4.93 3.72 -5.88
N VAL A 54 -5.05 4.84 -6.58
CA VAL A 54 -4.64 4.99 -7.98
C VAL A 54 -3.43 5.91 -8.04
N TYR A 55 -2.31 5.37 -8.47
CA TYR A 55 -1.09 6.13 -8.74
C TYR A 55 -1.02 6.49 -10.21
N ARG A 56 -0.90 7.77 -10.54
CA ARG A 56 -0.75 8.27 -11.91
C ARG A 56 0.52 9.08 -12.07
N ALA A 57 1.33 8.70 -13.05
CA ALA A 57 2.59 9.36 -13.35
C ALA A 57 2.64 9.78 -14.81
N ARG A 58 3.13 11.00 -15.07
CA ARG A 58 3.42 11.52 -16.41
C ARG A 58 4.85 12.02 -16.47
N VAL A 59 5.46 11.82 -17.64
CA VAL A 59 6.79 12.31 -17.96
C VAL A 59 6.69 12.96 -19.35
N ASP A 60 6.61 14.28 -19.34
CA ASP A 60 6.39 15.07 -20.54
C ASP A 60 7.70 15.74 -20.97
N GLY A 61 8.33 15.17 -22.00
CA GLY A 61 9.62 15.62 -22.52
C GLY A 61 10.45 14.49 -23.10
N VAL A 62 11.74 14.73 -23.29
CA VAL A 62 12.68 13.70 -23.73
C VAL A 62 13.28 13.07 -22.49
N ALA A 63 12.73 11.92 -22.07
CA ALA A 63 13.20 11.16 -20.91
C ALA A 63 13.54 9.71 -21.27
N ARG A 64 14.46 9.12 -20.52
CA ARG A 64 14.73 7.68 -20.52
C ARG A 64 14.97 7.19 -19.09
N GLY A 65 14.96 5.86 -18.93
CA GLY A 65 15.20 5.23 -17.64
C GLY A 65 14.19 5.66 -16.59
N ALA A 66 12.92 5.84 -16.98
CA ALA A 66 11.88 6.21 -16.03
C ALA A 66 11.67 5.04 -15.06
N THR A 67 11.81 5.32 -13.77
CA THR A 67 11.54 4.39 -12.67
C THR A 67 10.47 4.99 -11.78
N ILE A 68 9.47 4.19 -11.47
CA ILE A 68 8.35 4.58 -10.61
C ILE A 68 8.31 3.61 -9.44
N THR A 69 8.40 4.16 -8.24
CA THR A 69 8.36 3.41 -6.99
C THR A 69 7.13 3.84 -6.21
N TYR A 70 6.31 2.90 -5.74
CA TYR A 70 5.06 3.21 -5.05
C TYR A 70 4.72 2.22 -3.93
N ALA A 71 4.02 2.67 -2.90
CA ALA A 71 3.49 1.80 -1.85
C ALA A 71 2.40 0.88 -2.40
N ALA A 72 2.40 -0.37 -1.96
CA ALA A 72 1.45 -1.41 -2.33
C ALA A 72 1.01 -2.21 -1.10
N GLU A 73 -0.01 -3.04 -1.29
CA GLU A 73 -0.61 -3.89 -0.25
C GLU A 73 0.43 -4.69 0.57
N GLY A 74 0.20 -4.75 1.89
CA GLY A 74 1.02 -5.50 2.83
C GLY A 74 2.36 -4.84 3.13
N ASP A 75 2.38 -3.50 3.24
CA ASP A 75 3.57 -2.68 3.53
C ASP A 75 4.71 -2.89 2.53
N LYS A 76 4.36 -3.24 1.28
CA LYS A 76 5.32 -3.48 0.21
C LYS A 76 5.56 -2.22 -0.59
N THR A 77 6.72 -2.15 -1.20
CA THR A 77 7.03 -1.16 -2.22
C THR A 77 7.20 -1.86 -3.57
N GLN A 78 6.53 -1.37 -4.59
CA GLN A 78 6.63 -1.86 -5.96
C GLN A 78 7.46 -0.91 -6.79
N ILE A 79 8.16 -1.48 -7.79
CA ILE A 79 8.98 -0.72 -8.74
C ILE A 79 8.53 -1.08 -10.14
N ALA A 80 8.27 -0.07 -10.96
CA ALA A 80 7.97 -0.19 -12.38
C ALA A 80 8.98 0.61 -13.18
N ASN A 81 9.37 0.10 -14.36
CA ASN A 81 10.25 0.78 -15.31
C ASN A 81 9.54 0.99 -16.65
N PRO A 82 8.48 1.82 -16.71
CA PRO A 82 7.70 1.98 -17.92
C PRO A 82 8.49 2.72 -19.01
N THR A 83 8.16 2.43 -20.26
CA THR A 83 8.58 3.29 -21.37
C THR A 83 7.65 4.49 -21.43
N MET A 84 8.11 5.62 -20.90
CA MET A 84 7.37 6.88 -20.94
C MET A 84 7.60 7.57 -22.27
N ILE A 85 6.52 7.83 -23.01
CA ILE A 85 6.49 8.64 -24.22
C ILE A 85 5.62 9.85 -23.88
N PRO A 86 5.94 11.07 -24.37
CA PRO A 86 5.08 12.23 -24.15
C PRO A 86 3.59 11.93 -24.40
N GLY A 87 2.74 12.36 -23.46
CA GLY A 87 1.30 12.08 -23.49
C GLY A 87 0.87 10.69 -22.98
N ARG A 88 1.80 9.79 -22.63
CA ARG A 88 1.46 8.53 -21.94
C ARG A 88 1.40 8.75 -20.43
N ILE A 89 0.41 8.11 -19.82
CA ILE A 89 0.24 8.05 -18.38
C ILE A 89 0.58 6.64 -17.93
N PHE A 90 1.46 6.52 -16.93
CA PHE A 90 1.56 5.30 -16.16
C PHE A 90 0.49 5.33 -15.07
N GLU A 91 -0.21 4.21 -14.92
CA GLU A 91 -1.23 4.03 -13.89
C GLU A 91 -1.02 2.69 -13.20
N ALA A 92 -1.11 2.70 -11.87
CA ALA A 92 -1.09 1.50 -11.04
C ALA A 92 -2.15 1.60 -9.95
N ASN A 93 -2.87 0.50 -9.73
CA ASN A 93 -3.89 0.37 -8.70
C ASN A 93 -3.41 -0.54 -7.59
N THR A 94 -3.68 -0.17 -6.35
CA THR A 94 -3.44 -1.02 -5.18
C THR A 94 -4.47 -0.70 -4.10
N VAL A 95 -4.42 -1.44 -3.00
CA VAL A 95 -5.31 -1.24 -1.86
C VAL A 95 -4.44 -1.01 -0.64
N LEU A 96 -4.69 0.09 0.08
CA LEU A 96 -3.98 0.43 1.32
C LEU A 96 -4.99 0.65 2.46
N PRO A 97 -4.60 0.35 3.71
CA PRO A 97 -5.43 0.66 4.87
C PRO A 97 -5.51 2.17 5.11
N ALA A 98 -6.59 2.67 5.73
CA ALA A 98 -6.77 4.07 6.09
C ALA A 98 -5.66 4.62 7.02
N SER A 99 -5.07 3.74 7.83
CA SER A 99 -3.91 4.06 8.68
C SER A 99 -2.60 4.21 7.89
N GLY A 100 -2.59 3.84 6.61
CA GLY A 100 -1.43 3.90 5.75
C GLY A 100 -1.17 5.26 5.10
N THR A 101 -0.03 5.32 4.41
CA THR A 101 0.39 6.47 3.62
C THR A 101 0.58 6.02 2.18
N ALA A 102 -0.11 6.67 1.24
CA ALA A 102 0.11 6.46 -0.18
C ALA A 102 1.33 7.29 -0.60
N ASN A 103 2.38 6.63 -1.09
CA ASN A 103 3.57 7.30 -1.59
C ASN A 103 3.91 6.84 -3.00
N MET A 104 4.40 7.79 -3.81
CA MET A 104 4.93 7.50 -5.14
C MET A 104 6.12 8.40 -5.44
N ARG A 105 7.18 7.81 -5.99
CA ARG A 105 8.35 8.50 -6.51
C ARG A 105 8.54 8.16 -7.98
N ILE A 106 8.71 9.17 -8.81
CA ILE A 106 9.05 9.05 -10.23
C ILE A 106 10.48 9.58 -10.37
N SER A 107 11.35 8.86 -11.06
CA SER A 107 12.69 9.33 -11.41
C SER A 107 13.01 9.09 -12.88
N ILE A 108 13.81 9.97 -13.48
CA ILE A 108 14.36 9.82 -14.83
C ILE A 108 15.88 9.81 -14.81
N GLU A 109 16.50 9.21 -15.82
CA GLU A 109 17.96 9.14 -15.91
C GLU A 109 18.56 10.51 -16.25
N TRP A 110 19.74 10.83 -15.72
CA TRP A 110 20.57 11.92 -16.24
C TRP A 110 21.09 11.55 -17.64
N PRO A 111 21.26 12.46 -18.63
CA PRO A 111 21.11 13.92 -18.61
C PRO A 111 19.74 14.39 -19.09
N TYR A 112 18.70 13.55 -18.99
CA TYR A 112 17.41 13.88 -19.57
C TYR A 112 16.68 14.98 -18.81
N SER A 113 15.71 15.58 -19.52
CA SER A 113 14.89 16.67 -19.03
C SER A 113 13.44 16.43 -19.41
N ALA A 114 12.56 16.55 -18.43
CA ALA A 114 11.13 16.42 -18.65
C ALA A 114 10.39 17.18 -17.54
N ASN A 115 9.13 17.48 -17.82
CA ASN A 115 8.18 17.80 -16.79
C ASN A 115 7.67 16.48 -16.18
N LEU A 116 7.84 16.32 -14.86
CA LEU A 116 7.36 15.17 -14.13
C LEU A 116 6.06 15.57 -13.44
N THR A 117 5.03 14.74 -13.57
CA THR A 117 3.80 14.88 -12.78
C THR A 117 3.52 13.59 -12.04
N CYS A 118 3.27 13.68 -10.74
CA CYS A 118 2.69 12.61 -9.94
C CYS A 118 1.32 13.02 -9.42
N GLU A 119 0.39 12.08 -9.44
CA GLU A 119 -0.99 12.20 -8.96
C GLU A 119 -1.31 10.94 -8.14
N ILE A 120 -1.89 11.13 -6.95
CA ILE A 120 -2.39 10.06 -6.08
C ILE A 120 -3.87 10.29 -5.88
N LEU A 121 -4.66 9.28 -6.22
CA LEU A 121 -6.09 9.26 -5.96
C LEU A 121 -6.39 8.19 -4.93
N VAL A 122 -7.29 8.50 -4.01
CA VAL A 122 -7.84 7.58 -3.01
C VAL A 122 -9.34 7.55 -3.26
N ASP A 123 -9.90 6.38 -3.57
CA ASP A 123 -11.31 6.21 -3.96
C ASP A 123 -11.75 7.23 -5.03
N ASP A 124 -10.93 7.36 -6.07
CA ASP A 124 -11.10 8.31 -7.19
C ASP A 124 -11.01 9.81 -6.82
N ALA A 125 -10.80 10.16 -5.55
CA ALA A 125 -10.54 11.52 -5.12
C ALA A 125 -9.04 11.85 -5.24
N LEU A 126 -8.69 12.89 -6.01
CA LEU A 126 -7.31 13.37 -6.10
C LEU A 126 -6.88 14.02 -4.78
N VAL A 127 -6.08 13.32 -4.00
CA VAL A 127 -5.62 13.77 -2.67
C VAL A 127 -4.24 14.41 -2.69
N SER A 128 -3.41 14.07 -3.69
CA SER A 128 -2.07 14.63 -3.83
C SER A 128 -1.66 14.72 -5.28
N LYS A 129 -1.05 15.86 -5.61
CA LYS A 129 -0.52 16.16 -6.92
C LYS A 129 0.73 17.01 -6.76
N ALA A 130 1.80 16.62 -7.44
CA ALA A 130 2.99 17.42 -7.57
C ALA A 130 3.46 17.40 -9.02
N GLU A 131 4.06 18.51 -9.43
CA GLU A 131 4.62 18.70 -10.75
C GLU A 131 5.94 19.43 -10.61
N ASN A 132 6.96 18.99 -11.35
CA ASN A 132 8.26 19.64 -11.35
C ASN A 132 8.96 19.48 -12.69
N PHE A 133 9.50 20.59 -13.18
CA PHE A 133 10.32 20.58 -14.38
C PHE A 133 11.79 20.28 -14.03
N ILE A 134 12.32 19.19 -14.61
CA ILE A 134 13.72 18.82 -14.48
C ILE A 134 14.51 19.46 -15.61
N ALA A 135 15.25 20.52 -15.26
CA ALA A 135 16.09 21.22 -16.22
C ALA A 135 17.33 20.39 -16.62
N PRO A 136 17.74 20.41 -17.90
CA PRO A 136 18.98 19.76 -18.34
C PRO A 136 20.19 20.28 -17.56
N ARG A 137 21.06 19.37 -17.14
CA ARG A 137 22.36 19.72 -16.53
C ARG A 137 23.50 19.20 -17.38
N VAL A 138 24.47 20.07 -17.66
CA VAL A 138 25.66 19.74 -18.49
C VAL A 138 26.57 18.74 -17.79
N LEU A 139 26.64 18.79 -16.47
CA LEU A 139 27.42 17.88 -15.64
C LEU A 139 26.48 17.14 -14.69
N PRO A 140 26.69 15.84 -14.44
CA PRO A 140 26.08 15.17 -13.32
C PRO A 140 26.48 15.93 -12.05
N VAL A 141 25.51 16.32 -11.21
CA VAL A 141 25.88 16.77 -9.87
C VAL A 141 26.41 15.53 -9.18
N LYS A 142 27.70 15.59 -8.86
CA LYS A 142 28.40 14.50 -8.22
C LYS A 142 27.62 14.13 -6.94
N ASP A 143 27.09 12.91 -6.93
CA ASP A 143 26.39 12.31 -5.79
C ASP A 143 25.03 13.00 -5.45
N ASP A 144 24.25 13.47 -6.44
CA ASP A 144 22.84 13.88 -6.27
C ASP A 144 21.87 12.73 -6.61
N PRO A 145 21.46 11.90 -5.64
CA PRO A 145 20.54 10.78 -5.86
C PRO A 145 19.10 11.22 -6.17
N ASP A 146 18.80 12.51 -6.00
CA ASP A 146 17.47 13.08 -6.20
C ASP A 146 17.36 13.86 -7.51
N TYR A 147 18.43 13.95 -8.30
CA TYR A 147 18.33 14.52 -9.64
C TYR A 147 17.28 13.79 -10.47
N GLY A 148 16.40 14.56 -11.09
CA GLY A 148 15.38 14.00 -11.97
C GLY A 148 14.32 13.19 -11.24
N ALA A 149 14.18 13.35 -9.92
CA ALA A 149 13.15 12.70 -9.14
C ALA A 149 12.06 13.66 -8.66
N LEU A 150 10.84 13.14 -8.53
CA LEU A 150 9.67 13.81 -7.97
C LEU A 150 8.91 12.82 -7.09
N THR A 151 8.56 13.23 -5.88
CA THR A 151 7.79 12.42 -4.93
C THR A 151 6.44 13.09 -4.64
N CYS A 152 5.38 12.29 -4.65
CA CYS A 152 4.07 12.63 -4.11
C CYS A 152 3.78 11.72 -2.91
N GLU A 153 3.15 12.27 -1.89
CA GLU A 153 2.69 11.52 -0.73
C GLU A 153 1.34 12.09 -0.25
N ALA A 154 0.50 11.23 0.32
CA ALA A 154 -0.70 11.61 1.05
C ALA A 154 -1.07 10.55 2.09
N PRO A 155 -1.67 10.94 3.23
CA PRO A 155 -2.37 9.98 4.07
C PRO A 155 -3.53 9.36 3.30
N VAL A 156 -3.80 8.07 3.55
CA VAL A 156 -4.94 7.38 2.94
C VAL A 156 -6.25 7.78 3.62
N SER A 157 -6.20 8.12 4.91
CA SER A 157 -7.34 8.58 5.69
C SER A 157 -7.78 10.02 5.35
N GLY A 158 -8.98 10.37 5.81
CA GLY A 158 -9.52 11.73 5.68
C GLY A 158 -10.16 12.03 4.32
N VAL A 159 -10.28 11.01 3.47
CA VAL A 159 -10.97 11.09 2.19
C VAL A 159 -12.45 10.79 2.42
N PRO A 160 -13.36 11.69 2.03
CA PRO A 160 -14.78 11.39 2.07
C PRO A 160 -15.04 10.19 1.17
N ASN A 161 -15.39 9.03 1.76
CA ASN A 161 -15.75 7.84 1.00
C ASN A 161 -16.96 8.20 0.12
N PRO A 162 -16.85 8.23 -1.21
CA PRO A 162 -18.03 8.36 -2.04
C PRO A 162 -18.90 7.13 -1.76
N ALA A 163 -20.16 7.35 -1.37
CA ALA A 163 -21.09 6.26 -1.13
C ALA A 163 -21.06 5.29 -2.34
N PRO A 164 -21.09 3.96 -2.12
CA PRO A 164 -21.18 3.00 -3.21
C PRO A 164 -22.31 3.43 -4.15
N PRO A 165 -22.16 3.28 -5.48
CA PRO A 165 -23.26 3.56 -6.39
C PRO A 165 -24.48 2.81 -5.87
N GLU A 166 -25.51 3.57 -5.45
CA GLU A 166 -26.77 3.00 -5.00
C GLU A 166 -27.20 2.01 -6.07
N GLY A 167 -27.43 0.77 -5.62
CA GLY A 167 -27.57 -0.39 -6.49
C GLY A 167 -28.39 -0.04 -7.72
N GLY A 168 -27.81 -0.29 -8.89
CA GLY A 168 -28.56 -0.28 -10.13
C GLY A 168 -29.84 -1.07 -9.89
N ASP A 169 -30.97 -0.44 -10.20
CA ASP A 169 -32.29 -1.06 -10.15
C ASP A 169 -32.15 -2.50 -10.62
N ALA A 170 -32.45 -3.44 -9.72
CA ALA A 170 -32.62 -4.84 -10.09
C ALA A 170 -33.48 -4.85 -11.37
N PRO A 171 -33.13 -5.65 -12.41
CA PRO A 171 -33.92 -5.69 -13.63
C PRO A 171 -35.38 -5.86 -13.25
N GLY A 172 -36.17 -4.82 -13.55
CA GLY A 172 -37.57 -4.77 -13.17
C GLY A 172 -38.24 -6.08 -13.56
N ASN A 173 -38.92 -6.67 -12.58
CA ASN A 173 -39.82 -7.81 -12.77
C ASN A 173 -40.56 -7.64 -14.13
N PRO A 174 -40.57 -8.65 -15.02
CA PRO A 174 -41.15 -8.49 -16.35
C PRO A 174 -42.56 -7.93 -16.22
N ALA A 175 -42.80 -6.78 -16.87
CA ALA A 175 -44.09 -6.15 -16.91
C ALA A 175 -45.15 -7.19 -17.29
N ALA A 176 -46.18 -7.33 -16.45
CA ALA A 176 -47.37 -8.10 -16.80
C ALA A 176 -47.90 -7.59 -18.16
N PRO A 177 -48.32 -8.48 -19.07
CA PRO A 177 -48.78 -8.07 -20.39
C PRO A 177 -50.00 -7.17 -20.24
N VAL A 178 -49.91 -5.98 -20.83
CA VAL A 178 -51.00 -5.03 -20.92
C VAL A 178 -52.11 -5.68 -21.75
N ALA A 179 -53.28 -5.92 -21.14
CA ALA A 179 -54.46 -6.38 -21.85
C ALA A 179 -54.87 -5.31 -22.87
N GLY A 180 -54.84 -5.66 -24.16
CA GLY A 180 -55.32 -4.80 -25.23
C GLY A 180 -56.83 -4.53 -25.14
N PRO A 181 -57.33 -3.43 -25.73
CA PRO A 181 -58.74 -3.07 -25.65
C PRO A 181 -59.63 -4.07 -26.39
N ALA A 182 -60.80 -4.35 -25.80
CA ALA A 182 -61.81 -5.25 -26.36
C ALA A 182 -62.32 -4.76 -27.73
N PRO A 183 -62.59 -5.68 -28.68
CA PRO A 183 -63.17 -5.29 -29.97
C PRO A 183 -64.62 -4.82 -29.79
N THR A 184 -64.92 -3.66 -30.37
CA THR A 184 -66.28 -3.14 -30.52
C THR A 184 -66.97 -3.90 -31.65
N THR A 185 -68.04 -4.61 -31.32
CA THR A 185 -68.93 -5.28 -32.28
C THR A 185 -69.81 -4.24 -32.99
N LEU A 186 -69.89 -4.33 -34.31
CA LEU A 186 -70.93 -3.73 -35.15
C LEU A 186 -71.94 -4.82 -35.54
#